data_AF-A0A8X8ANH2-F1
#
_entry.id   AF-A0A8X8ANH2-F1
#
_cell.length_a   1.000
_cell.length_b   1.000
_cell.length_c   1.000
_cell.angle_alpha   90.00
_cell.angle_beta   90.00
_cell.angle_gamma   90.00
#
_symmetry.space_group_name_H-M   'P 1'
#
loop_
_entity.id
_entity.type
_entity.pdbx_description
1 polymer ?
#
loop_
_entity_poly.entity_id
_entity_poly.type
_entity_poly.pdbx_seq_one_letter_code
_entity_poly.pdbx_strand_id
1 'polypeptide(L)'
;MTLGGWGQRFIQPASSESEDSALDLERTHHCNHMSLPSSSSPSPLHPFTLNIQHAESNAPYFSWPTLTRLNDAVQDRANYFGNLQKEVLPEIVGRLPSGQQATTLLELMIIRAFHSKILRRFSLGTAVGFRITRGVLTNTPAILVFVARKVHRQWLNPVQCLPSALEGPGGIWCDVDVVEFQYYGAPAATPKEQVYNELVDGLRGSDPCIGSGSQVASQETYGTLGAIVKSRTGNHQVGFLTNRHVAVDLDYPSQKMFHPLPPSLGPGVYLGAVERATSFITDDQWYGIFAGTNPETFVRADGAFIPFAEDFDTSNVTTVIKGIGEIGNVQAIDLQSPIDSLIGKQVVKVGRSSGYTKGTVMAYALEYNDEKGICFLTDFLVIGENQQTFDLEGDSGSLILLTSPNGQKPRPVGIIWGGTANRGRLKLIAGREPENWTSGVDLGRLLDLLELDLITSNHELEAAAREQRNTSLTALDSTVSQSSPPDPVPSGDKQDENFEPFIPPEFHIEEAIKPTPEVEEHLFLAPLSINESTSSVSKGQKKHKVDDLVALKNSSDEEDSVSLHLGEPKPKKPKF
;
A
#
# COMPACT_ATOMS: atom_id res chain seq x y z
N MET A 1 15.20 -52.62 -30.12
CA MET A 1 16.58 -52.60 -30.66
C MET A 1 17.06 -51.16 -30.64
N THR A 2 17.98 -50.86 -29.72
CA THR A 2 19.33 -50.32 -30.00
C THR A 2 19.34 -48.88 -30.55
N LEU A 3 19.59 -47.87 -29.71
CA LEU A 3 20.89 -47.40 -29.19
C LEU A 3 21.67 -46.53 -30.19
N GLY A 4 21.91 -45.28 -29.79
CA GLY A 4 22.69 -44.28 -30.52
C GLY A 4 22.55 -42.91 -29.86
N GLY A 5 23.29 -42.66 -28.78
CA GLY A 5 23.42 -41.30 -28.24
C GLY A 5 24.51 -40.52 -28.98
N TRP A 6 24.61 -39.21 -28.76
CA TRP A 6 25.82 -38.38 -28.93
C TRP A 6 25.78 -37.22 -27.91
N GLY A 7 26.94 -36.74 -27.50
CA GLY A 7 27.12 -36.07 -26.20
C GLY A 7 26.91 -34.55 -26.16
N GLN A 8 26.59 -34.05 -24.96
CA GLN A 8 26.64 -32.64 -24.63
C GLN A 8 28.09 -32.16 -24.47
N ARG A 9 28.45 -31.06 -25.14
CA ARG A 9 29.71 -30.35 -24.88
C ARG A 9 29.54 -29.49 -23.63
N PHE A 10 30.43 -29.69 -22.66
CA PHE A 10 30.71 -28.69 -21.63
C PHE A 10 31.35 -27.46 -22.29
N ILE A 11 30.94 -26.27 -21.87
CA ILE A 11 31.67 -25.02 -22.12
C ILE A 11 32.05 -24.47 -20.75
N GLN A 12 33.36 -24.39 -20.49
CA GLN A 12 33.92 -23.66 -19.35
C GLN A 12 34.11 -22.19 -19.74
N PRO A 13 33.79 -21.22 -18.87
CA PRO A 13 34.44 -19.92 -18.85
C PRO A 13 35.80 -20.06 -18.12
N ALA A 14 36.85 -19.50 -18.70
CA ALA A 14 38.18 -19.48 -18.09
C ALA A 14 38.29 -18.41 -16.98
N SER A 15 39.26 -18.62 -16.09
CA SER A 15 39.61 -17.77 -14.95
C SER A 15 40.27 -16.44 -15.35
N SER A 16 40.01 -15.40 -14.55
CA SER A 16 40.94 -14.29 -14.33
C SER A 16 41.13 -14.12 -12.83
N GLU A 17 42.37 -14.22 -12.37
CA GLU A 17 42.76 -14.11 -10.96
C GLU A 17 42.81 -12.65 -10.52
N SER A 18 42.46 -12.38 -9.25
CA SER A 18 43.16 -11.38 -8.45
C SER A 18 43.14 -11.78 -6.98
N GLU A 19 44.32 -11.93 -6.42
CA GLU A 19 44.60 -11.90 -4.97
C GLU A 19 44.06 -10.55 -4.41
N ASP A 20 43.60 -10.43 -3.16
CA ASP A 20 44.35 -10.71 -1.93
C ASP A 20 43.51 -11.35 -0.81
N SER A 21 44.19 -12.15 0.01
CA SER A 21 43.76 -12.56 1.34
C SER A 21 44.87 -12.24 2.35
N ALA A 22 44.59 -11.44 3.37
CA ALA A 22 45.13 -11.64 4.73
C ALA A 22 44.64 -10.56 5.72
N LEU A 23 44.12 -11.06 6.85
CA LEU A 23 44.39 -10.65 8.23
C LEU A 23 45.34 -9.44 8.44
N ASP A 24 44.98 -8.55 9.37
CA ASP A 24 45.80 -8.50 10.60
C ASP A 24 45.08 -8.00 11.85
N LEU A 25 45.67 -8.31 13.00
CA LEU A 25 45.18 -8.14 14.37
C LEU A 25 45.86 -6.93 15.06
N GLU A 26 45.18 -6.35 16.07
CA GLU A 26 45.69 -5.48 17.15
C GLU A 26 47.03 -4.70 16.97
N ARG A 27 46.96 -3.36 17.13
CA ARG A 27 48.03 -2.65 17.86
C ARG A 27 47.60 -1.39 18.60
N THR A 28 47.99 -1.33 19.87
CA THR A 28 47.97 -0.17 20.77
C THR A 28 49.11 0.83 20.51
N HIS A 29 49.10 1.94 21.29
CA HIS A 29 50.12 3.02 21.39
C HIS A 29 50.04 4.10 20.28
N HIS A 30 50.28 5.39 20.55
CA HIS A 30 50.36 6.17 21.80
C HIS A 30 50.18 7.68 21.45
N CYS A 31 49.89 8.52 22.44
CA CYS A 31 49.75 9.97 22.25
C CYS A 31 51.08 10.64 21.82
N ASN A 32 51.00 11.74 21.05
CA ASN A 32 51.79 12.95 21.33
C ASN A 32 51.22 14.21 20.66
N HIS A 33 51.35 15.32 21.38
CA HIS A 33 50.97 16.69 20.99
C HIS A 33 51.91 17.26 19.91
N MET A 34 51.41 18.17 19.06
CA MET A 34 51.96 19.53 18.90
C MET A 34 50.92 20.48 18.27
N SER A 35 51.08 21.79 18.49
CA SER A 35 50.04 22.82 18.30
C SER A 35 50.51 24.01 17.44
N LEU A 36 49.58 24.93 17.12
CA LEU A 36 49.74 26.31 16.57
C LEU A 36 49.87 26.48 15.03
N PRO A 37 49.52 27.67 14.45
CA PRO A 37 48.33 28.51 14.70
C PRO A 37 47.68 29.12 13.42
N SER A 38 46.63 29.95 13.58
CA SER A 38 45.77 30.49 12.52
C SER A 38 46.10 31.90 12.00
N SER A 39 45.85 32.17 10.69
CA SER A 39 45.72 33.50 10.03
C SER A 39 45.40 33.31 8.51
N SER A 40 44.72 34.18 7.75
CA SER A 40 43.83 35.34 8.00
C SER A 40 43.21 35.84 6.65
N SER A 41 41.99 36.38 6.64
CA SER A 41 41.30 37.01 5.47
C SER A 41 41.22 38.55 5.59
N PRO A 42 41.03 39.38 4.51
CA PRO A 42 39.66 39.67 3.99
C PRO A 42 39.46 40.20 2.52
N SER A 43 38.28 39.92 1.92
CA SER A 43 37.34 40.80 1.14
C SER A 43 37.77 41.75 -0.03
N PRO A 44 36.83 42.36 -0.83
CA PRO A 44 35.49 41.96 -1.34
C PRO A 44 35.21 42.32 -2.85
N LEU A 45 34.05 41.92 -3.41
CA LEU A 45 33.03 42.80 -4.10
C LEU A 45 31.90 42.00 -4.82
N HIS A 46 30.71 42.64 -4.93
CA HIS A 46 29.38 42.11 -5.34
C HIS A 46 29.01 42.56 -6.79
N PRO A 47 27.81 42.29 -7.44
CA PRO A 47 26.46 42.21 -6.81
C PRO A 47 25.28 41.41 -7.49
N PHE A 48 24.13 41.34 -6.75
CA PHE A 48 22.69 41.15 -7.17
C PHE A 48 22.26 39.86 -7.93
N THR A 49 21.05 39.29 -7.82
CA THR A 49 19.78 39.49 -7.06
C THR A 49 19.10 38.09 -6.95
N LEU A 50 18.20 37.72 -6.02
CA LEU A 50 16.89 38.29 -5.65
C LEU A 50 16.43 37.59 -4.34
N ASN A 51 15.78 38.30 -3.41
CA ASN A 51 15.62 37.81 -2.03
C ASN A 51 14.19 37.29 -1.74
N ILE A 52 14.04 35.99 -1.44
CA ILE A 52 12.84 35.41 -0.79
C ILE A 52 13.24 35.05 0.64
N GLN A 53 12.61 35.70 1.63
CA GLN A 53 12.95 35.52 3.04
C GLN A 53 12.37 34.21 3.59
N HIS A 54 13.14 33.13 3.48
CA HIS A 54 12.98 31.97 4.36
C HIS A 54 13.70 32.23 5.68
N ALA A 55 13.08 31.82 6.80
CA ALA A 55 13.71 31.91 8.10
C ALA A 55 14.89 30.92 8.19
N GLU A 56 16.11 31.44 8.35
CA GLU A 56 17.33 30.64 8.42
C GLU A 56 17.37 29.80 9.70
N SER A 57 17.22 28.47 9.55
CA SER A 57 17.63 27.51 10.58
C SER A 57 19.11 27.18 10.41
N ASN A 58 19.89 27.35 11.47
CA ASN A 58 21.35 27.34 11.41
C ASN A 58 21.96 25.92 11.35
N ALA A 59 22.27 25.45 10.15
CA ALA A 59 23.25 24.38 9.91
C ALA A 59 24.07 24.69 8.64
N PRO A 60 25.21 25.41 8.75
CA PRO A 60 25.79 26.16 7.62
C PRO A 60 26.59 25.32 6.60
N TYR A 61 26.45 24.00 6.54
CA TYR A 61 27.30 23.15 5.69
C TYR A 61 26.66 21.89 5.06
N PHE A 62 25.32 21.80 4.94
CA PHE A 62 24.69 20.77 4.10
C PHE A 62 23.55 21.35 3.27
N SER A 63 23.83 21.64 1.99
CA SER A 63 22.80 21.84 0.97
C SER A 63 22.29 20.48 0.50
N TRP A 64 21.11 20.10 0.97
CA TRP A 64 20.43 18.89 0.50
C TRP A 64 20.23 18.93 -1.02
N PRO A 65 20.41 17.80 -1.75
CA PRO A 65 20.15 17.78 -3.17
C PRO A 65 18.67 18.07 -3.45
N THR A 66 18.40 19.13 -4.21
CA THR A 66 17.05 19.40 -4.71
C THR A 66 16.62 18.30 -5.68
N LEU A 67 15.34 17.93 -5.66
CA LEU A 67 14.73 16.88 -6.48
C LEU A 67 15.12 16.93 -7.97
N THR A 68 15.36 18.14 -8.48
CA THR A 68 15.75 18.46 -9.86
C THR A 68 17.16 18.06 -10.29
N ARG A 69 18.00 17.50 -9.41
CA ARG A 69 19.41 17.21 -9.72
C ARG A 69 19.79 15.73 -9.85
N LEU A 70 18.83 14.81 -9.66
CA LEU A 70 19.09 13.37 -9.65
C LEU A 70 18.33 12.67 -10.79
N ASN A 71 19.02 12.52 -11.93
CA ASN A 71 18.66 11.51 -12.91
C ASN A 71 19.24 10.16 -12.44
N ASP A 72 18.34 9.26 -12.06
CA ASP A 72 18.53 7.88 -11.61
C ASP A 72 19.86 7.19 -11.96
N ALA A 73 20.77 7.18 -10.99
CA ALA A 73 21.69 6.07 -10.79
C ALA A 73 21.57 5.57 -9.35
N VAL A 74 21.24 4.29 -9.17
CA VAL A 74 21.40 3.59 -7.88
C VAL A 74 22.81 3.79 -7.33
N GLN A 75 23.80 3.78 -8.22
CA GLN A 75 25.20 4.03 -7.88
C GLN A 75 25.40 5.41 -7.25
N ASP A 76 24.69 6.45 -7.69
CA ASP A 76 24.79 7.79 -7.11
C ASP A 76 24.11 7.88 -5.76
N ARG A 77 22.97 7.18 -5.55
CA ARG A 77 22.37 7.01 -4.21
C ARG A 77 23.36 6.31 -3.26
N ALA A 78 23.94 5.19 -3.68
CA ALA A 78 24.92 4.44 -2.90
C ALA A 78 26.21 5.24 -2.63
N ASN A 79 26.70 5.98 -3.62
CA ASN A 79 27.85 6.88 -3.50
C ASN A 79 27.57 8.04 -2.53
N TYR A 80 26.37 8.65 -2.58
CA TYR A 80 25.96 9.74 -1.70
C TYR A 80 25.99 9.32 -0.23
N PHE A 81 25.22 8.29 0.14
CA PHE A 81 25.22 7.78 1.51
C PHE A 81 26.58 7.18 1.91
N GLY A 82 27.29 6.54 0.98
CA GLY A 82 28.63 6.00 1.20
C GLY A 82 29.72 7.06 1.40
N ASN A 83 29.56 8.27 0.87
CA ASN A 83 30.46 9.39 1.11
C ASN A 83 30.14 10.10 2.42
N LEU A 84 28.85 10.29 2.74
CA LEU A 84 28.43 10.80 4.05
C LEU A 84 28.94 9.92 5.20
N GLN A 85 28.96 8.59 5.03
CA GLN A 85 29.53 7.65 6.01
C GLN A 85 31.06 7.79 6.19
N LYS A 86 31.79 8.39 5.24
CA LYS A 86 33.25 8.63 5.35
C LYS A 86 33.58 9.95 6.07
N GLU A 87 32.66 10.90 6.06
CA GLU A 87 32.81 12.21 6.71
C GLU A 87 32.41 12.17 8.20
N VAL A 88 31.64 11.17 8.62
CA VAL A 88 31.22 10.96 10.02
C VAL A 88 32.26 10.12 10.77
N LEU A 89 32.78 10.65 11.87
CA LEU A 89 33.68 9.96 12.80
C LEU A 89 32.98 8.76 13.49
N PRO A 90 33.73 7.72 13.92
CA PRO A 90 33.15 6.46 14.38
C PRO A 90 32.22 6.58 15.60
N GLU A 91 31.23 5.69 15.66
CA GLU A 91 30.10 5.67 16.60
C GLU A 91 30.49 6.00 18.06
N ILE A 92 29.91 7.06 18.62
CA ILE A 92 29.95 7.32 20.07
C ILE A 92 28.92 6.43 20.77
N VAL A 93 29.27 5.14 20.93
CA VAL A 93 28.41 4.15 21.60
C VAL A 93 28.11 4.59 23.04
N GLY A 94 26.85 4.92 23.31
CA GLY A 94 26.32 5.14 24.66
C GLY A 94 26.15 6.60 25.12
N ARG A 95 26.45 7.61 24.28
CA ARG A 95 26.07 9.00 24.54
C ARG A 95 24.78 9.33 23.78
N LEU A 96 23.85 10.06 24.39
CA LEU A 96 22.73 10.63 23.61
C LEU A 96 23.30 11.60 22.56
N PRO A 97 22.78 11.60 21.31
CA PRO A 97 23.16 12.60 20.32
C PRO A 97 22.88 14.01 20.85
N SER A 98 23.81 14.93 20.61
CA SER A 98 23.68 16.34 21.06
C SER A 98 23.15 17.29 19.99
N GLY A 99 22.82 16.78 18.80
CA GLY A 99 22.22 17.55 17.72
C GLY A 99 20.71 17.72 17.85
N GLN A 100 20.08 18.21 16.78
CA GLN A 100 18.63 18.41 16.71
C GLN A 100 17.91 17.06 16.49
N GLN A 101 16.83 16.82 17.21
CA GLN A 101 15.97 15.66 16.96
C GLN A 101 15.13 15.89 15.70
N ALA A 102 14.99 14.88 14.84
CA ALA A 102 14.23 14.94 13.59
C ALA A 102 12.79 15.42 13.81
N THR A 103 12.28 16.31 12.96
CA THR A 103 10.93 16.87 13.09
C THR A 103 10.03 16.50 11.90
N THR A 104 10.61 16.13 10.77
CA THR A 104 9.93 15.83 9.49
C THR A 104 9.96 14.34 9.14
N LEU A 105 9.05 13.90 8.26
CA LEU A 105 9.07 12.54 7.72
C LEU A 105 10.36 12.28 6.90
N LEU A 106 10.81 13.30 6.15
CA LEU A 106 12.01 13.24 5.32
C LEU A 106 13.27 12.95 6.13
N GLU A 107 13.46 13.65 7.26
CA GLU A 107 14.62 13.43 8.14
C GLU A 107 14.66 11.99 8.67
N LEU A 108 13.52 11.44 9.11
CA LEU A 108 13.45 10.04 9.54
C LEU A 108 13.78 9.07 8.39
N MET A 109 13.31 9.34 7.17
CA MET A 109 13.64 8.54 5.99
C MET A 109 15.14 8.60 5.65
N ILE A 110 15.76 9.79 5.72
CA ILE A 110 17.20 9.98 5.51
C ILE A 110 18.03 9.22 6.56
N ILE A 111 17.70 9.35 7.85
CA ILE A 111 18.39 8.62 8.93
C ILE A 111 18.27 7.11 8.70
N ARG A 112 17.08 6.62 8.32
CA ARG A 112 16.84 5.21 8.01
C ARG A 112 17.65 4.71 6.82
N ALA A 113 17.69 5.46 5.72
CA ALA A 113 18.45 5.10 4.53
C ALA A 113 19.96 5.05 4.83
N PHE A 114 20.48 6.05 5.56
CA PHE A 114 21.86 6.12 6.02
C PHE A 114 22.25 4.94 6.93
N HIS A 115 21.33 4.47 7.79
CA HIS A 115 21.53 3.34 8.70
C HIS A 115 20.98 1.99 8.20
N SER A 116 20.58 1.89 6.93
CA SER A 116 19.93 0.71 6.33
C SER A 116 20.69 -0.61 6.60
N LYS A 117 22.03 -0.60 6.54
CA LYS A 117 22.87 -1.78 6.81
C LYS A 117 22.75 -2.32 8.23
N ILE A 118 22.72 -1.46 9.27
CA ILE A 118 22.60 -1.91 10.66
C ILE A 118 21.14 -2.30 10.98
N LEU A 119 20.18 -1.52 10.47
CA LEU A 119 18.75 -1.74 10.66
C LEU A 119 18.27 -3.09 10.09
N ARG A 120 18.81 -3.53 8.95
CA ARG A 120 18.43 -4.80 8.29
C ARG A 120 19.05 -6.08 8.90
N ARG A 121 20.01 -5.98 9.84
CA ARG A 121 20.74 -7.17 10.35
C ARG A 121 19.88 -8.19 11.10
N PHE A 122 18.88 -7.72 11.86
CA PHE A 122 18.05 -8.58 12.73
C PHE A 122 16.56 -8.18 12.72
N SER A 123 16.12 -7.45 11.70
CA SER A 123 14.75 -6.96 11.58
C SER A 123 13.94 -7.76 10.55
N LEU A 124 12.62 -7.80 10.76
CA LEU A 124 11.63 -8.24 9.79
C LEU A 124 11.23 -7.10 8.83
N GLY A 125 11.60 -5.87 9.17
CA GLY A 125 11.26 -4.65 8.46
C GLY A 125 11.49 -3.40 9.32
N THR A 126 11.27 -2.22 8.74
CA THR A 126 11.34 -0.93 9.43
C THR A 126 10.23 0.02 8.99
N ALA A 127 9.89 1.03 9.80
CA ALA A 127 9.01 2.12 9.39
C ALA A 127 9.43 3.43 10.08
N VAL A 128 8.89 4.56 9.66
CA VAL A 128 9.14 5.88 10.28
C VAL A 128 7.90 6.39 11.02
N GLY A 129 8.11 7.03 12.17
CA GLY A 129 7.01 7.62 12.94
C GLY A 129 7.44 8.07 14.33
N PHE A 130 6.64 7.74 15.35
CA PHE A 130 6.96 8.01 16.76
C PHE A 130 7.14 6.72 17.55
N ARG A 131 7.92 6.79 18.64
CA ARG A 131 8.08 5.70 19.61
C ARG A 131 6.73 5.32 20.22
N ILE A 132 6.46 4.03 20.36
CA ILE A 132 5.23 3.46 20.93
C ILE A 132 5.50 2.97 22.35
N THR A 133 4.84 3.57 23.34
CA THR A 133 4.93 3.16 24.75
C THR A 133 3.59 2.60 25.22
N ARG A 134 3.58 1.30 25.60
CA ARG A 134 2.36 0.61 26.10
C ARG A 134 1.15 0.77 25.17
N GLY A 135 1.35 0.65 23.85
CA GLY A 135 0.30 0.79 22.84
C GLY A 135 -0.07 2.21 22.45
N VAL A 136 0.55 3.23 23.05
CA VAL A 136 0.27 4.64 22.76
C VAL A 136 1.47 5.27 22.08
N LEU A 137 1.24 6.02 21.00
CA LEU A 137 2.28 6.85 20.36
C LEU A 137 2.72 7.94 21.34
N THR A 138 4.03 8.15 21.42
CA THR A 138 4.62 9.34 22.06
C THR A 138 4.79 10.45 21.01
N ASN A 139 5.34 11.60 21.40
CA ASN A 139 5.80 12.63 20.47
C ASN A 139 7.31 12.52 20.21
N THR A 140 7.92 11.34 20.40
CA THR A 140 9.36 11.11 20.25
C THR A 140 9.66 10.49 18.87
N PRO A 141 10.27 11.25 17.94
CA PRO A 141 10.61 10.79 16.59
C PRO A 141 11.43 9.51 16.61
N ALA A 142 11.00 8.49 15.87
CA ALA A 142 11.65 7.18 15.89
C ALA A 142 11.63 6.46 14.53
N ILE A 143 12.67 5.66 14.31
CA ILE A 143 12.64 4.55 13.37
C ILE A 143 12.11 3.33 14.14
N LEU A 144 10.96 2.82 13.70
CA LEU A 144 10.37 1.61 14.24
C LEU A 144 11.06 0.40 13.59
N VAL A 145 11.65 -0.47 14.39
CA VAL A 145 12.37 -1.67 13.93
C VAL A 145 11.62 -2.91 14.37
N PHE A 146 11.09 -3.63 13.40
CA PHE A 146 10.23 -4.77 13.65
C PHE A 146 11.04 -6.04 13.85
N VAL A 147 10.75 -6.80 14.92
CA VAL A 147 11.48 -8.03 15.27
C VAL A 147 10.51 -9.15 15.63
N ALA A 148 10.91 -10.41 15.40
CA ALA A 148 10.07 -11.58 15.72
C ALA A 148 9.84 -11.81 17.22
N ARG A 149 10.70 -11.24 18.09
CA ARG A 149 10.57 -11.29 19.56
C ARG A 149 11.43 -10.24 20.24
N LYS A 150 10.88 -9.53 21.24
CA LYS A 150 11.65 -8.76 22.22
C LYS A 150 12.12 -9.68 23.34
N VAL A 151 13.38 -9.56 23.73
CA VAL A 151 13.97 -10.26 24.87
C VAL A 151 14.76 -9.27 25.74
N HIS A 152 14.93 -9.59 27.02
CA HIS A 152 15.71 -8.73 27.92
C HIS A 152 17.18 -8.65 27.48
N ARG A 153 17.81 -7.47 27.65
CA ARG A 153 19.17 -7.19 27.16
C ARG A 153 20.23 -8.17 27.69
N GLN A 154 20.05 -8.73 28.89
CA GLN A 154 20.97 -9.73 29.45
C GLN A 154 21.04 -11.05 28.63
N TRP A 155 20.03 -11.31 27.80
CA TRP A 155 19.96 -12.50 26.93
C TRP A 155 20.41 -12.23 25.50
N LEU A 156 20.87 -11.01 25.21
CA LEU A 156 21.38 -10.60 23.90
C LEU A 156 22.90 -10.44 23.95
N ASN A 157 23.58 -10.94 22.93
CA ASN A 157 24.95 -10.50 22.69
C ASN A 157 24.93 -8.99 22.34
N PRO A 158 25.97 -8.21 22.68
CA PRO A 158 26.02 -6.79 22.36
C PRO A 158 25.77 -6.48 20.87
N VAL A 159 26.24 -7.34 19.97
CA VAL A 159 26.02 -7.23 18.51
C VAL A 159 24.57 -7.43 18.06
N GLN A 160 23.71 -8.00 18.90
CA GLN A 160 22.28 -8.18 18.65
C GLN A 160 21.43 -7.06 19.28
N CYS A 161 22.06 -6.15 20.03
CA CYS A 161 21.40 -4.96 20.54
C CYS A 161 21.38 -3.89 19.44
N LEU A 162 20.18 -3.48 19.02
CA LEU A 162 20.03 -2.28 18.22
C LEU A 162 20.42 -1.05 19.08
N PRO A 163 21.00 0.01 18.47
CA PRO A 163 21.30 1.25 19.19
C PRO A 163 20.00 1.90 19.68
N SER A 164 20.05 2.71 20.75
CA SER A 164 18.87 3.38 21.31
C SER A 164 18.42 4.61 20.51
N ALA A 165 19.34 5.20 19.76
CA ALA A 165 19.14 6.37 18.90
C ALA A 165 20.09 6.26 17.69
N LEU A 166 19.73 6.94 16.60
CA LEU A 166 20.51 7.01 15.37
C LEU A 166 20.72 8.47 14.98
N GLU A 167 21.98 8.86 14.82
CA GLU A 167 22.38 10.17 14.29
C GLU A 167 22.67 10.03 12.78
N GLY A 168 22.01 10.84 11.96
CA GLY A 168 22.18 10.89 10.52
C GLY A 168 23.04 12.06 10.05
N PRO A 169 23.10 12.29 8.73
CA PRO A 169 23.83 13.41 8.14
C PRO A 169 23.42 14.76 8.74
N GLY A 170 24.39 15.65 8.94
CA GLY A 170 24.15 16.97 9.56
C GLY A 170 23.90 16.96 11.07
N GLY A 171 24.01 15.80 11.74
CA GLY A 171 23.80 15.68 13.19
C GLY A 171 22.33 15.63 13.62
N ILE A 172 21.40 15.46 12.67
CA ILE A 172 19.98 15.26 12.95
C ILE A 172 19.79 13.81 13.41
N TRP A 173 19.03 13.58 14.49
CA TRP A 173 18.92 12.26 15.09
C TRP A 173 17.48 11.87 15.46
N CYS A 174 17.24 10.57 15.63
CA CYS A 174 15.97 10.04 16.13
C CYS A 174 16.17 8.84 17.05
N ASP A 175 15.12 8.46 17.78
CA ASP A 175 15.10 7.25 18.58
C ASP A 175 15.04 5.99 17.69
N VAL A 176 15.50 4.86 18.23
CA VAL A 176 15.11 3.54 17.71
C VAL A 176 14.05 2.96 18.63
N ASP A 177 12.92 2.56 18.05
CA ASP A 177 11.87 1.84 18.76
C ASP A 177 11.73 0.43 18.21
N VAL A 178 12.13 -0.56 19.02
CA VAL A 178 11.95 -1.96 18.66
C VAL A 178 10.47 -2.30 18.83
N VAL A 179 9.85 -3.00 17.87
CA VAL A 179 8.44 -3.44 17.93
C VAL A 179 8.38 -4.95 17.68
N GLU A 180 7.65 -5.69 18.53
CA GLU A 180 7.53 -7.15 18.39
C GLU A 180 6.36 -7.49 17.46
N PHE A 181 6.62 -8.29 16.43
CA PHE A 181 5.60 -9.04 15.72
C PHE A 181 5.43 -10.41 16.37
N GLN A 182 4.18 -10.85 16.54
CA GLN A 182 3.89 -12.27 16.66
C GLN A 182 4.05 -12.92 15.27
N TYR A 183 5.31 -13.20 14.92
CA TYR A 183 5.69 -13.85 13.66
C TYR A 183 5.48 -15.37 13.72
N TYR A 184 5.65 -15.96 14.90
CA TYR A 184 5.44 -17.39 15.14
C TYR A 184 4.08 -17.65 15.79
N GLY A 185 3.22 -18.36 15.06
CA GLY A 185 1.88 -18.77 15.46
C GLY A 185 1.11 -19.27 14.25
N ALA A 186 -0.05 -19.88 14.44
CA ALA A 186 -1.02 -19.91 13.35
C ALA A 186 -1.41 -18.46 13.03
N PRO A 187 -1.54 -18.04 11.76
CA PRO A 187 -2.15 -16.76 11.45
C PRO A 187 -3.48 -16.69 12.20
N ALA A 188 -3.68 -15.63 13.00
CA ALA A 188 -5.01 -15.38 13.54
C ALA A 188 -5.93 -15.27 12.33
N ALA A 189 -6.89 -16.17 12.20
CA ALA A 189 -7.78 -16.20 11.05
C ALA A 189 -8.40 -14.82 10.93
N THR A 190 -8.09 -14.09 9.86
CA THR A 190 -8.77 -12.85 9.52
C THR A 190 -10.26 -13.18 9.57
N PRO A 191 -11.09 -12.46 10.35
CA PRO A 191 -12.50 -12.80 10.46
C PRO A 191 -13.14 -12.82 9.07
N LYS A 192 -13.41 -14.02 8.55
CA LYS A 192 -14.22 -14.20 7.35
C LYS A 192 -15.68 -13.87 7.61
N GLU A 193 -16.05 -13.71 8.88
CA GLU A 193 -17.26 -13.06 9.33
C GLU A 193 -17.29 -11.62 8.83
N GLN A 194 -17.94 -11.48 7.67
CA GLN A 194 -18.44 -10.22 7.16
C GLN A 194 -19.37 -9.58 8.19
N VAL A 195 -19.28 -8.26 8.35
CA VAL A 195 -20.25 -7.53 9.16
C VAL A 195 -21.55 -7.43 8.36
N TYR A 196 -22.68 -7.85 8.94
CA TYR A 196 -24.00 -7.74 8.33
C TYR A 196 -24.76 -6.57 8.97
N ASN A 197 -25.09 -5.57 8.16
CA ASN A 197 -25.92 -4.41 8.52
C ASN A 197 -26.34 -3.64 7.24
N GLU A 198 -27.34 -2.77 7.36
CA GLU A 198 -27.90 -1.97 6.25
C GLU A 198 -26.86 -1.12 5.48
N LEU A 199 -25.76 -0.72 6.13
CA LEU A 199 -24.64 -0.07 5.46
C LEU A 199 -23.99 -1.07 4.49
N VAL A 200 -23.51 -2.20 5.00
CA VAL A 200 -22.80 -3.22 4.24
C VAL A 200 -23.67 -3.88 3.18
N ASP A 201 -24.94 -4.17 3.47
CA ASP A 201 -25.88 -4.76 2.51
C ASP A 201 -26.15 -3.79 1.35
N GLY A 202 -26.23 -2.49 1.64
CA GLY A 202 -26.28 -1.42 0.63
C GLY A 202 -25.05 -1.40 -0.28
N LEU A 203 -23.85 -1.38 0.30
CA LEU A 203 -22.57 -1.42 -0.44
C LEU A 203 -22.44 -2.68 -1.34
N ARG A 204 -23.21 -3.74 -1.06
CA ARG A 204 -23.25 -5.01 -1.80
C ARG A 204 -24.36 -5.07 -2.85
N GLY A 205 -24.94 -3.93 -3.23
CA GLY A 205 -25.94 -3.83 -4.30
C GLY A 205 -27.38 -3.81 -3.84
N SER A 206 -27.65 -3.59 -2.54
CA SER A 206 -29.00 -3.25 -2.07
C SER A 206 -29.33 -1.76 -2.21
N ASP A 207 -28.30 -0.91 -2.39
CA ASP A 207 -28.47 0.52 -2.68
C ASP A 207 -28.66 0.75 -4.19
N PRO A 208 -29.45 1.76 -4.61
CA PRO A 208 -29.65 2.10 -6.03
C PRO A 208 -28.45 2.82 -6.67
N CYS A 209 -27.46 3.24 -5.87
CA CYS A 209 -26.31 4.01 -6.34
C CYS A 209 -24.99 3.32 -5.98
N ILE A 210 -24.02 3.40 -6.89
CA ILE A 210 -22.65 2.92 -6.70
C ILE A 210 -21.71 4.10 -6.43
N GLY A 211 -20.75 3.91 -5.52
CA GLY A 211 -19.75 4.92 -5.18
C GLY A 211 -18.63 4.37 -4.31
N SER A 212 -17.77 5.26 -3.82
CA SER A 212 -16.68 4.92 -2.89
C SER A 212 -17.17 4.09 -1.69
N GLY A 213 -16.56 2.93 -1.49
CA GLY A 213 -16.96 1.93 -0.48
C GLY A 213 -17.83 0.78 -1.02
N SER A 214 -18.42 0.93 -2.21
CA SER A 214 -19.27 -0.11 -2.82
C SER A 214 -18.46 -1.31 -3.29
N GLN A 215 -19.08 -2.49 -3.35
CA GLN A 215 -18.46 -3.69 -3.89
C GLN A 215 -18.20 -3.54 -5.40
N VAL A 216 -17.03 -4.00 -5.84
CA VAL A 216 -16.75 -4.32 -7.24
C VAL A 216 -16.19 -5.72 -7.33
N ALA A 217 -16.55 -6.46 -8.39
CA ALA A 217 -16.12 -7.83 -8.60
C ALA A 217 -15.61 -8.06 -10.02
N SER A 218 -14.58 -8.89 -10.14
CA SER A 218 -14.16 -9.54 -11.37
C SER A 218 -14.88 -10.90 -11.49
N GLN A 219 -14.40 -11.80 -12.35
CA GLN A 219 -14.88 -13.19 -12.40
C GLN A 219 -14.41 -14.04 -11.20
N GLU A 220 -13.28 -13.69 -10.57
CA GLU A 220 -12.63 -14.53 -9.55
C GLU A 220 -12.53 -13.84 -8.19
N THR A 221 -12.48 -12.51 -8.17
CA THR A 221 -12.16 -11.68 -7.01
C THR A 221 -13.24 -10.64 -6.78
N TYR A 222 -13.37 -10.19 -5.53
CA TYR A 222 -14.17 -9.04 -5.16
C TYR A 222 -13.39 -8.13 -4.22
N GLY A 223 -13.66 -6.84 -4.32
CA GLY A 223 -13.06 -5.81 -3.50
C GLY A 223 -13.98 -4.60 -3.41
N THR A 224 -13.38 -3.45 -3.11
CA THR A 224 -14.09 -2.18 -2.88
C THR A 224 -13.72 -1.16 -3.95
N LEU A 225 -14.72 -0.43 -4.45
CA LEU A 225 -14.55 0.78 -5.25
C LEU A 225 -13.93 1.86 -4.35
N GLY A 226 -12.72 2.29 -4.66
CA GLY A 226 -12.00 3.30 -3.89
C GLY A 226 -12.51 4.70 -4.17
N ALA A 227 -12.22 5.23 -5.35
CA ALA A 227 -12.54 6.60 -5.72
C ALA A 227 -13.27 6.67 -7.07
N ILE A 228 -14.17 7.65 -7.22
CA ILE A 228 -14.64 8.09 -8.53
C ILE A 228 -13.61 9.08 -9.09
N VAL A 229 -13.18 8.85 -10.32
CA VAL A 229 -12.02 9.55 -10.91
C VAL A 229 -12.26 9.91 -12.37
N LYS A 230 -11.50 10.88 -12.85
CA LYS A 230 -11.43 11.30 -14.26
C LYS A 230 -10.02 11.03 -14.80
N SER A 231 -9.90 10.51 -16.02
CA SER A 231 -8.60 10.42 -16.68
C SER A 231 -8.06 11.80 -17.08
N ARG A 232 -6.78 12.05 -16.84
CA ARG A 232 -6.04 13.21 -17.39
C ARG A 232 -5.65 13.02 -18.86
N THR A 233 -5.73 11.80 -19.37
CA THR A 233 -5.32 11.41 -20.72
C THR A 233 -6.46 10.76 -21.52
N GLY A 234 -6.30 10.68 -22.84
CA GLY A 234 -7.32 10.13 -23.75
C GLY A 234 -8.58 11.00 -23.80
N ASN A 235 -9.76 10.36 -23.88
CA ASN A 235 -11.06 11.03 -23.96
C ASN A 235 -11.57 11.55 -22.59
N HIS A 236 -10.67 11.76 -21.63
CA HIS A 236 -10.99 12.28 -20.30
C HIS A 236 -12.08 11.48 -19.56
N GLN A 237 -12.08 10.16 -19.75
CA GLN A 237 -13.15 9.28 -19.30
C GLN A 237 -13.33 9.29 -17.79
N VAL A 238 -14.59 9.32 -17.36
CA VAL A 238 -15.00 9.10 -15.98
C VAL A 238 -14.99 7.59 -15.70
N GLY A 239 -14.49 7.23 -14.53
CA GLY A 239 -14.41 5.84 -14.08
C GLY A 239 -14.21 5.75 -12.58
N PHE A 240 -13.63 4.62 -12.16
CA PHE A 240 -13.27 4.39 -10.77
C PHE A 240 -11.86 3.81 -10.61
N LEU A 241 -11.30 4.06 -9.42
CA LEU A 241 -10.06 3.50 -8.92
C LEU A 241 -10.37 2.37 -7.93
N THR A 242 -9.68 1.23 -8.07
CA THR A 242 -9.58 0.18 -7.03
C THR A 242 -8.16 -0.38 -7.03
N ASN A 243 -7.87 -1.44 -6.27
CA ASN A 243 -6.57 -2.09 -6.32
C ASN A 243 -6.37 -2.87 -7.61
N ARG A 244 -5.12 -2.99 -8.07
CA ARG A 244 -4.77 -3.92 -9.15
C ARG A 244 -5.16 -5.36 -8.79
N HIS A 245 -4.82 -5.86 -7.61
CA HIS A 245 -5.14 -7.26 -7.26
C HIS A 245 -6.65 -7.56 -7.15
N VAL A 246 -7.51 -6.54 -7.09
CA VAL A 246 -8.97 -6.69 -7.15
C VAL A 246 -9.46 -6.79 -8.60
N ALA A 247 -8.85 -6.04 -9.52
CA ALA A 247 -9.36 -5.87 -10.89
C ALA A 247 -8.52 -6.53 -12.00
N VAL A 248 -7.35 -7.10 -11.69
CA VAL A 248 -6.41 -7.62 -12.69
C VAL A 248 -5.88 -9.00 -12.31
N ASP A 249 -6.45 -10.00 -12.98
CA ASP A 249 -5.81 -11.29 -13.21
C ASP A 249 -4.58 -11.14 -14.14
N LEU A 250 -3.53 -11.93 -13.88
CA LEU A 250 -2.31 -11.99 -14.70
C LEU A 250 -2.57 -12.61 -16.08
N ASP A 251 -3.50 -13.57 -16.18
CA ASP A 251 -3.83 -14.21 -17.46
C ASP A 251 -4.84 -13.39 -18.28
N TYR A 252 -5.60 -12.49 -17.63
CA TYR A 252 -6.62 -11.64 -18.26
C TYR A 252 -6.50 -10.15 -17.85
N PRO A 253 -5.49 -9.41 -18.37
CA PRO A 253 -5.17 -8.06 -17.90
C PRO A 253 -6.27 -7.02 -18.14
N SER A 254 -7.06 -7.15 -19.21
CA SER A 254 -8.24 -6.32 -19.49
C SER A 254 -9.50 -6.93 -18.86
N GLN A 255 -9.45 -7.21 -17.56
CA GLN A 255 -10.53 -7.89 -16.85
C GLN A 255 -11.78 -7.00 -16.79
N LYS A 256 -12.96 -7.63 -16.91
CA LYS A 256 -14.26 -6.97 -16.78
C LYS A 256 -14.65 -6.85 -15.31
N MET A 257 -15.10 -5.66 -14.92
CA MET A 257 -15.58 -5.37 -13.57
C MET A 257 -17.10 -5.20 -13.55
N PHE A 258 -17.70 -5.64 -12.44
CA PHE A 258 -19.14 -5.70 -12.24
C PHE A 258 -19.54 -5.19 -10.86
N HIS A 259 -20.82 -4.80 -10.72
CA HIS A 259 -21.44 -4.52 -9.42
C HIS A 259 -22.81 -5.19 -9.29
N PRO A 260 -23.12 -5.86 -8.15
CA PRO A 260 -22.16 -6.31 -7.15
C PRO A 260 -21.34 -7.51 -7.64
N LEU A 261 -21.87 -8.33 -8.55
CA LEU A 261 -21.31 -9.61 -8.98
C LEU A 261 -21.28 -9.76 -10.51
N PRO A 262 -20.37 -10.59 -11.06
CA PRO A 262 -20.44 -11.00 -12.45
C PRO A 262 -21.67 -11.91 -12.71
N PRO A 263 -22.21 -11.96 -13.94
CA PRO A 263 -23.37 -12.82 -14.30
C PRO A 263 -23.21 -14.32 -14.03
N SER A 264 -21.97 -14.79 -13.86
CA SER A 264 -21.62 -16.17 -13.51
C SER A 264 -21.86 -16.51 -12.03
N LEU A 265 -21.87 -15.50 -11.14
CA LEU A 265 -22.00 -15.66 -9.70
C LEU A 265 -23.31 -15.10 -9.14
N GLY A 266 -23.99 -14.21 -9.88
CA GLY A 266 -25.27 -13.64 -9.46
C GLY A 266 -25.72 -12.47 -10.34
N PRO A 267 -26.81 -11.77 -9.95
CA PRO A 267 -27.23 -10.56 -10.62
C PRO A 267 -26.17 -9.45 -10.43
N GLY A 268 -25.93 -8.69 -11.50
CA GLY A 268 -25.09 -7.50 -11.46
C GLY A 268 -24.97 -6.83 -12.82
N VAL A 269 -24.54 -5.57 -12.78
CA VAL A 269 -24.30 -4.72 -13.95
C VAL A 269 -22.82 -4.74 -14.33
N TYR A 270 -22.54 -4.69 -15.63
CA TYR A 270 -21.19 -4.46 -16.14
C TYR A 270 -20.83 -2.98 -15.92
N LEU A 271 -19.66 -2.72 -15.32
CA LEU A 271 -19.18 -1.36 -15.07
C LEU A 271 -18.21 -0.89 -16.15
N GLY A 272 -17.34 -1.77 -16.63
CA GLY A 272 -16.20 -1.42 -17.49
C GLY A 272 -15.11 -2.48 -17.43
N ALA A 273 -14.00 -2.25 -18.14
CA ALA A 273 -12.82 -3.12 -18.13
C ALA A 273 -11.57 -2.33 -17.74
N VAL A 274 -10.56 -2.99 -17.18
CA VAL A 274 -9.31 -2.32 -16.78
C VAL A 274 -8.61 -1.71 -17.98
N GLU A 275 -8.33 -0.41 -17.87
CA GLU A 275 -7.59 0.38 -18.87
C GLU A 275 -6.11 0.51 -18.49
N ARG A 276 -5.84 0.91 -17.24
CA ARG A 276 -4.48 1.14 -16.72
C ARG A 276 -4.36 0.57 -15.31
N ALA A 277 -3.25 -0.10 -15.03
CA ALA A 277 -2.97 -0.64 -13.70
C ALA A 277 -1.46 -0.70 -13.43
N THR A 278 -1.11 -0.62 -12.14
CA THR A 278 0.26 -0.72 -11.63
C THR A 278 0.33 -1.68 -10.45
N SER A 279 1.43 -2.42 -10.32
CA SER A 279 1.70 -3.27 -9.15
C SER A 279 2.74 -2.62 -8.24
N PHE A 280 3.84 -2.19 -8.85
CA PHE A 280 5.05 -1.75 -8.20
C PHE A 280 5.66 -0.56 -8.96
N ILE A 281 6.44 0.22 -8.24
CA ILE A 281 7.28 1.31 -8.76
C ILE A 281 8.61 1.32 -8.01
N THR A 282 9.65 1.91 -8.57
CA THR A 282 10.94 2.06 -7.88
C THR A 282 10.83 3.06 -6.73
N ASP A 283 11.66 2.88 -5.72
CA ASP A 283 11.64 3.71 -4.52
C ASP A 283 12.11 5.15 -4.76
N ASP A 284 12.99 5.35 -5.75
CA ASP A 284 13.41 6.66 -6.27
C ASP A 284 12.26 7.47 -6.89
N GLN A 285 11.47 6.89 -7.80
CA GLN A 285 10.33 7.57 -8.42
C GLN A 285 9.22 7.89 -7.43
N TRP A 286 9.05 7.09 -6.37
CA TRP A 286 8.01 7.32 -5.37
C TRP A 286 8.48 8.27 -4.25
N TYR A 287 9.58 7.96 -3.57
CA TYR A 287 10.05 8.70 -2.39
C TYR A 287 11.26 9.61 -2.67
N GLY A 288 11.85 9.59 -3.86
CA GLY A 288 13.17 10.16 -4.11
C GLY A 288 14.28 9.29 -3.49
N ILE A 289 15.48 9.85 -3.37
CA ILE A 289 16.67 9.12 -2.87
C ILE A 289 16.60 8.68 -1.40
N PHE A 290 15.50 8.97 -0.70
CA PHE A 290 15.39 8.88 0.76
C PHE A 290 14.88 7.53 1.27
N ALA A 291 14.43 6.63 0.39
CA ALA A 291 13.88 5.34 0.80
C ALA A 291 14.97 4.34 1.26
N GLY A 292 16.06 4.21 0.49
CA GLY A 292 17.20 3.35 0.82
C GLY A 292 18.34 3.39 -0.21
N THR A 293 19.42 2.64 0.07
CA THR A 293 20.61 2.51 -0.80
C THR A 293 20.59 1.25 -1.67
N ASN A 294 19.48 0.51 -1.71
CA ASN A 294 19.39 -0.81 -2.31
C ASN A 294 18.71 -0.75 -3.70
N PRO A 295 19.37 -1.16 -4.80
CA PRO A 295 18.77 -1.17 -6.15
C PRO A 295 17.44 -1.93 -6.21
N GLU A 296 17.36 -3.05 -5.51
CA GLU A 296 16.24 -3.99 -5.61
C GLU A 296 15.18 -3.66 -4.55
N THR A 297 14.70 -2.42 -4.58
CA THR A 297 13.69 -1.90 -3.64
C THR A 297 12.47 -1.38 -4.41
N PHE A 298 11.31 -1.96 -4.15
CA PHE A 298 10.07 -1.65 -4.86
C PHE A 298 8.98 -1.16 -3.92
N VAL A 299 8.31 -0.05 -4.24
CA VAL A 299 7.11 0.37 -3.53
C VAL A 299 5.90 -0.35 -4.11
N ARG A 300 4.99 -0.83 -3.26
CA ARG A 300 3.69 -1.35 -3.70
C ARG A 300 2.78 -0.17 -4.03
N ALA A 301 2.46 -0.02 -5.31
CA ALA A 301 1.52 0.98 -5.80
C ALA A 301 0.11 0.37 -5.97
N ASP A 302 0.03 -0.85 -6.49
CA ASP A 302 -1.16 -1.72 -6.55
C ASP A 302 -2.51 -1.02 -6.79
N GLY A 303 -2.63 -0.26 -7.89
CA GLY A 303 -3.86 0.44 -8.29
C GLY A 303 -4.28 0.10 -9.71
N ALA A 304 -5.58 0.18 -9.98
CA ALA A 304 -6.17 0.00 -11.30
C ALA A 304 -7.29 1.02 -11.55
N PHE A 305 -7.26 1.60 -12.75
CA PHE A 305 -8.29 2.47 -13.31
C PHE A 305 -9.20 1.70 -14.25
N ILE A 306 -10.50 1.86 -14.05
CA ILE A 306 -11.57 1.28 -14.85
C ILE A 306 -12.48 2.42 -15.31
N PRO A 307 -12.42 2.87 -16.58
CA PRO A 307 -13.42 3.78 -17.14
C PRO A 307 -14.79 3.11 -17.11
N PHE A 308 -15.85 3.88 -16.89
CA PHE A 308 -17.21 3.37 -17.06
C PHE A 308 -17.48 3.06 -18.53
N ALA A 309 -18.19 1.95 -18.79
CA ALA A 309 -18.62 1.56 -20.11
C ALA A 309 -19.54 2.62 -20.74
N GLU A 310 -19.55 2.73 -22.07
CA GLU A 310 -20.31 3.78 -22.78
C GLU A 310 -21.83 3.66 -22.58
N ASP A 311 -22.31 2.43 -22.35
CA ASP A 311 -23.70 2.08 -22.07
C ASP A 311 -24.05 2.09 -20.55
N PHE A 312 -23.08 2.35 -19.68
CA PHE A 312 -23.32 2.42 -18.23
C PHE A 312 -23.95 3.76 -17.83
N ASP A 313 -25.10 3.70 -17.17
CA ASP A 313 -25.81 4.88 -16.69
C ASP A 313 -25.11 5.50 -15.46
N THR A 314 -24.28 6.50 -15.74
CA THR A 314 -23.55 7.28 -14.74
C THR A 314 -24.42 8.12 -13.81
N SER A 315 -25.74 8.24 -14.04
CA SER A 315 -26.64 8.88 -13.06
C SER A 315 -26.81 8.04 -11.78
N ASN A 316 -26.49 6.75 -11.83
CA ASN A 316 -26.46 5.87 -10.65
C ASN A 316 -25.13 5.96 -9.88
N VAL A 317 -24.20 6.83 -10.26
CA VAL A 317 -22.91 7.01 -9.57
C VAL A 317 -22.99 8.15 -8.56
N THR A 318 -22.45 7.94 -7.36
CA THR A 318 -22.35 8.96 -6.31
C THR A 318 -20.92 9.14 -5.81
N THR A 319 -20.57 10.39 -5.51
CA THR A 319 -19.33 10.78 -4.82
C THR A 319 -19.47 10.81 -3.30
N VAL A 320 -20.70 10.71 -2.78
CA VAL A 320 -21.00 10.72 -1.34
C VAL A 320 -20.75 9.33 -0.75
N ILE A 321 -19.87 9.24 0.24
CA ILE A 321 -19.52 7.97 0.89
C ILE A 321 -20.58 7.63 1.94
N LYS A 322 -21.27 6.49 1.80
CA LYS A 322 -22.33 6.07 2.74
C LYS A 322 -21.76 5.92 4.16
N GLY A 323 -22.37 6.60 5.13
CA GLY A 323 -21.89 6.65 6.53
C GLY A 323 -20.77 7.66 6.82
N ILE A 324 -20.27 8.39 5.82
CA ILE A 324 -19.27 9.47 6.00
C ILE A 324 -19.78 10.82 5.46
N GLY A 325 -20.42 10.83 4.29
CA GLY A 325 -20.84 12.03 3.59
C GLY A 325 -19.85 12.45 2.49
N GLU A 326 -19.80 13.76 2.21
CA GLU A 326 -18.90 14.33 1.21
C GLU A 326 -17.44 14.35 1.70
N ILE A 327 -16.50 14.13 0.78
CA ILE A 327 -15.06 14.19 1.03
C ILE A 327 -14.45 15.51 0.54
N GLY A 328 -13.27 15.84 1.06
CA GLY A 328 -12.44 16.92 0.56
C GLY A 328 -11.40 16.44 -0.45
N ASN A 329 -10.63 17.38 -0.99
CA ASN A 329 -9.50 17.10 -1.88
C ASN A 329 -8.47 16.16 -1.22
N VAL A 330 -7.78 15.37 -2.05
CA VAL A 330 -6.67 14.49 -1.64
C VAL A 330 -5.73 15.21 -0.68
N GLN A 331 -5.38 14.55 0.42
CA GLN A 331 -4.30 15.00 1.30
C GLN A 331 -2.97 14.51 0.70
N ALA A 332 -2.35 15.36 -0.13
CA ALA A 332 -0.98 15.12 -0.58
C ALA A 332 -0.02 15.02 0.62
N ILE A 333 0.92 14.08 0.55
CA ILE A 333 1.97 13.90 1.56
C ILE A 333 3.24 14.59 1.09
N ASP A 334 3.57 15.69 1.75
CA ASP A 334 4.88 16.31 1.68
C ASP A 334 5.78 15.72 2.77
N LEU A 335 6.92 15.14 2.38
CA LEU A 335 7.87 14.55 3.33
C LEU A 335 8.56 15.62 4.20
N GLN A 336 8.60 16.88 3.78
CA GLN A 336 9.08 18.01 4.59
C GLN A 336 8.10 18.43 5.68
N SER A 337 6.86 17.92 5.67
CA SER A 337 5.89 18.22 6.73
C SER A 337 6.29 17.56 8.06
N PRO A 338 5.88 18.16 9.20
CA PRO A 338 6.10 17.57 10.52
C PRO A 338 5.58 16.14 10.61
N ILE A 339 6.25 15.27 11.37
CA ILE A 339 5.86 13.84 11.52
C ILE A 339 4.42 13.70 12.02
N ASP A 340 3.98 14.58 12.94
CA ASP A 340 2.62 14.58 13.49
C ASP A 340 1.56 15.10 12.52
N SER A 341 1.92 15.62 11.33
CA SER A 341 0.95 15.96 10.28
C SER A 341 0.19 14.74 9.77
N LEU A 342 0.82 13.55 9.87
CA LEU A 342 0.28 12.27 9.44
C LEU A 342 0.27 11.22 10.56
N ILE A 343 1.37 11.06 11.30
CA ILE A 343 1.47 10.01 12.34
C ILE A 343 0.69 10.43 13.58
N GLY A 344 -0.06 9.47 14.14
CA GLY A 344 -1.02 9.72 15.22
C GLY A 344 -2.33 10.38 14.77
N LYS A 345 -2.53 10.63 13.46
CA LYS A 345 -3.80 11.13 12.96
C LYS A 345 -4.86 10.02 12.88
N GLN A 346 -6.10 10.44 13.13
CA GLN A 346 -7.29 9.61 13.09
C GLN A 346 -7.81 9.47 11.65
N VAL A 347 -8.02 8.23 11.23
CA VAL A 347 -8.52 7.86 9.90
C VAL A 347 -9.81 7.05 9.98
N VAL A 348 -10.65 7.19 8.96
CA VAL A 348 -11.83 6.36 8.73
C VAL A 348 -11.75 5.72 7.36
N LYS A 349 -12.47 4.60 7.18
CA LYS A 349 -12.73 4.01 5.86
C LYS A 349 -14.12 3.41 5.82
N VAL A 350 -14.68 3.28 4.61
CA VAL A 350 -15.87 2.48 4.32
C VAL A 350 -15.50 1.45 3.25
N GLY A 351 -15.78 0.18 3.50
CA GLY A 351 -15.48 -0.94 2.61
C GLY A 351 -16.55 -2.02 2.65
N ARG A 352 -16.66 -2.83 1.60
CA ARG A 352 -17.79 -3.76 1.41
C ARG A 352 -17.82 -4.95 2.38
N SER A 353 -16.77 -5.19 3.17
CA SER A 353 -16.67 -6.33 4.09
C SER A 353 -16.86 -5.94 5.56
N SER A 354 -16.21 -4.88 6.03
CA SER A 354 -16.35 -4.39 7.41
C SER A 354 -17.19 -3.12 7.56
N GLY A 355 -17.63 -2.50 6.47
CA GLY A 355 -18.38 -1.25 6.51
C GLY A 355 -17.51 -0.09 7.00
N TYR A 356 -18.08 0.75 7.86
CA TYR A 356 -17.41 1.88 8.49
C TYR A 356 -16.48 1.43 9.62
N THR A 357 -15.19 1.79 9.56
CA THR A 357 -14.24 1.59 10.68
C THR A 357 -13.40 2.85 10.93
N LYS A 358 -12.81 2.91 12.13
CA LYS A 358 -11.89 3.95 12.60
C LYS A 358 -10.53 3.35 12.93
N GLY A 359 -9.47 4.12 12.75
CA GLY A 359 -8.12 3.73 13.10
C GLY A 359 -7.17 4.92 13.25
N THR A 360 -5.95 4.64 13.68
CA THR A 360 -4.86 5.63 13.79
C THR A 360 -3.73 5.26 12.84
N VAL A 361 -3.16 6.25 12.14
CA VAL A 361 -1.92 6.05 11.37
C VAL A 361 -0.75 5.94 12.36
N MET A 362 -0.16 4.76 12.47
CA MET A 362 0.86 4.44 13.47
C MET A 362 2.29 4.63 12.95
N ALA A 363 2.51 4.39 11.65
CA ALA A 363 3.79 4.58 11.00
C ALA A 363 3.61 4.82 9.49
N TYR A 364 4.67 5.33 8.85
CA TYR A 364 4.75 5.57 7.41
C TYR A 364 5.95 4.85 6.78
N ALA A 365 5.91 4.65 5.46
CA ALA A 365 6.93 4.03 4.61
C ALA A 365 7.44 2.69 5.18
N LEU A 366 6.56 1.75 5.46
CA LEU A 366 6.90 0.41 5.97
C LEU A 366 7.73 -0.38 4.94
N GLU A 367 9.00 -0.61 5.28
CA GLU A 367 9.98 -1.44 4.60
C GLU A 367 9.94 -2.88 5.15
N TYR A 368 9.99 -3.89 4.29
CA TYR A 368 10.14 -5.30 4.68
C TYR A 368 10.68 -6.12 3.50
N ASN A 369 11.22 -7.31 3.78
CA ASN A 369 11.60 -8.26 2.73
C ASN A 369 10.52 -9.33 2.55
N ASP A 370 10.34 -9.82 1.33
CA ASP A 370 9.55 -11.03 1.08
C ASP A 370 10.35 -12.33 1.32
N GLU A 371 9.70 -13.49 1.14
CA GLU A 371 10.32 -14.81 1.30
C GLU A 371 11.48 -15.08 0.34
N LYS A 372 11.60 -14.31 -0.75
CA LYS A 372 12.67 -14.39 -1.74
C LYS A 372 13.81 -13.42 -1.45
N GLY A 373 13.67 -12.56 -0.42
CA GLY A 373 14.64 -11.54 -0.05
C GLY A 373 14.48 -10.21 -0.80
N ILE A 374 13.41 -10.03 -1.59
CA ILE A 374 13.15 -8.79 -2.33
C ILE A 374 12.62 -7.74 -1.35
N CYS A 375 13.21 -6.54 -1.37
CA CYS A 375 12.83 -5.45 -0.49
C CYS A 375 11.61 -4.70 -1.03
N PHE A 376 10.57 -4.59 -0.22
CA PHE A 376 9.35 -3.87 -0.54
C PHE A 376 9.06 -2.73 0.44
N LEU A 377 8.45 -1.66 -0.07
CA LEU A 377 7.89 -0.54 0.68
C LEU A 377 6.37 -0.46 0.50
N THR A 378 5.68 0.12 1.47
CA THR A 378 4.25 0.47 1.44
C THR A 378 4.02 1.66 2.36
N ASP A 379 3.12 2.56 1.99
CA ASP A 379 3.06 3.89 2.60
C ASP A 379 2.51 3.89 4.02
N PHE A 380 1.32 3.34 4.29
CA PHE A 380 0.68 3.48 5.61
C PHE A 380 0.75 2.20 6.44
N LEU A 381 0.94 2.34 7.76
CA LEU A 381 0.57 1.34 8.75
C LEU A 381 -0.53 1.93 9.64
N VAL A 382 -1.74 1.37 9.54
CA VAL A 382 -2.92 1.77 10.32
C VAL A 382 -3.31 0.67 11.31
N ILE A 383 -3.70 1.04 12.53
CA ILE A 383 -4.31 0.12 13.51
C ILE A 383 -5.72 0.60 13.83
N GLY A 384 -6.67 -0.33 13.91
CA GLY A 384 -8.08 -0.02 14.20
C GLY A 384 -8.32 0.34 15.66
N GLU A 385 -9.36 1.14 15.91
CA GLU A 385 -9.73 1.54 17.27
C GLU A 385 -10.48 0.44 18.03
N ASN A 386 -10.54 0.56 19.36
CA ASN A 386 -11.38 -0.26 20.24
C ASN A 386 -11.14 -1.79 20.14
N GLN A 387 -9.91 -2.21 19.85
CA GLN A 387 -9.53 -3.62 19.59
C GLN A 387 -10.23 -4.25 18.38
N GLN A 388 -10.77 -3.42 17.47
CA GLN A 388 -11.31 -3.87 16.19
C GLN A 388 -10.24 -3.76 15.09
N THR A 389 -10.30 -4.66 14.11
CA THR A 389 -9.46 -4.56 12.91
C THR A 389 -9.95 -3.39 12.04
N PHE A 390 -9.02 -2.67 11.39
CA PHE A 390 -9.39 -1.55 10.53
C PHE A 390 -9.95 -2.03 9.18
N ASP A 391 -9.50 -3.18 8.67
CA ASP A 391 -9.98 -3.84 7.45
C ASP A 391 -10.32 -5.33 7.66
N LEU A 392 -11.13 -5.87 6.74
CA LEU A 392 -11.41 -7.29 6.52
C LEU A 392 -11.18 -7.68 5.05
N GLU A 393 -11.06 -8.98 4.78
CA GLU A 393 -10.92 -9.55 3.42
C GLU A 393 -12.06 -9.04 2.50
N GLY A 394 -11.70 -8.36 1.40
CA GLY A 394 -12.63 -7.68 0.48
C GLY A 394 -12.78 -6.17 0.69
N ASP A 395 -12.19 -5.59 1.74
CA ASP A 395 -12.07 -4.12 1.88
C ASP A 395 -10.90 -3.53 1.06
N SER A 396 -10.07 -4.37 0.40
CA SER A 396 -9.09 -3.96 -0.60
C SER A 396 -9.69 -2.96 -1.59
N GLY A 397 -9.03 -1.82 -1.78
CA GLY A 397 -9.51 -0.73 -2.61
C GLY A 397 -10.25 0.37 -1.84
N SER A 398 -10.64 0.17 -0.57
CA SER A 398 -11.28 1.23 0.23
C SER A 398 -10.36 2.45 0.42
N LEU A 399 -10.93 3.66 0.42
CA LEU A 399 -10.18 4.88 0.78
C LEU A 399 -9.89 4.96 2.27
N ILE A 400 -8.64 5.31 2.60
CA ILE A 400 -8.21 5.77 3.92
C ILE A 400 -8.39 7.28 3.96
N LEU A 401 -9.29 7.76 4.82
CA LEU A 401 -9.70 9.16 4.91
C LEU A 401 -9.22 9.77 6.22
N LEU A 402 -8.35 10.78 6.16
CA LEU A 402 -7.96 11.57 7.33
C LEU A 402 -9.14 12.40 7.82
N THR A 403 -9.44 12.26 9.12
CA THR A 403 -10.48 13.03 9.79
C THR A 403 -9.93 14.33 10.35
N SER A 404 -10.76 15.38 10.35
CA SER A 404 -10.44 16.66 10.97
C SER A 404 -11.38 16.89 12.16
N PRO A 405 -10.88 17.26 13.35
CA PRO A 405 -11.73 17.52 14.52
C PRO A 405 -12.62 18.76 14.33
N ASN A 406 -12.31 19.62 13.34
CA ASN A 406 -12.96 20.91 13.13
C ASN A 406 -14.20 20.84 12.22
N GLY A 407 -14.79 19.65 12.03
CA GLY A 407 -15.96 19.45 11.15
C GLY A 407 -15.70 19.66 9.65
N GLN A 408 -14.43 19.75 9.24
CA GLN A 408 -14.05 19.77 7.82
C GLN A 408 -14.29 18.39 7.19
N LYS A 409 -14.62 18.37 5.89
CA LYS A 409 -14.78 17.13 5.12
C LYS A 409 -13.53 16.24 5.28
N PRO A 410 -13.67 14.92 5.53
CA PRO A 410 -12.54 14.00 5.56
C PRO A 410 -11.77 14.03 4.24
N ARG A 411 -10.45 13.97 4.30
CA ARG A 411 -9.57 14.05 3.12
C ARG A 411 -8.96 12.68 2.82
N PRO A 412 -9.11 12.14 1.60
CA PRO A 412 -8.50 10.86 1.27
C PRO A 412 -6.98 11.01 1.19
N VAL A 413 -6.27 10.11 1.86
CA VAL A 413 -4.80 10.11 1.95
C VAL A 413 -4.20 8.84 1.34
N GLY A 414 -4.96 7.74 1.34
CA GLY A 414 -4.48 6.48 0.83
C GLY A 414 -5.59 5.54 0.37
N ILE A 415 -5.19 4.42 -0.20
CA ILE A 415 -6.05 3.29 -0.55
C ILE A 415 -5.57 2.05 0.21
N ILE A 416 -6.49 1.26 0.76
CA ILE A 416 -6.16 0.01 1.47
C ILE A 416 -5.62 -0.99 0.45
N TRP A 417 -4.48 -1.61 0.75
CA TRP A 417 -3.87 -2.66 -0.05
C TRP A 417 -4.09 -4.07 0.54
N GLY A 418 -4.16 -4.16 1.87
CA GLY A 418 -4.23 -5.42 2.62
C GLY A 418 -3.38 -5.33 3.89
N GLY A 419 -3.18 -6.42 4.63
CA GLY A 419 -2.46 -6.34 5.90
C GLY A 419 -2.14 -7.67 6.57
N THR A 420 -2.29 -7.68 7.90
CA THR A 420 -1.96 -8.73 8.89
C THR A 420 -1.96 -10.19 8.42
N ALA A 421 -2.93 -10.60 7.59
CA ALA A 421 -3.26 -11.98 7.24
C ALA A 421 -2.05 -12.89 6.91
N ASN A 422 -1.01 -12.33 6.27
CA ASN A 422 0.17 -13.07 5.82
C ASN A 422 1.50 -12.66 6.49
N ARG A 423 1.48 -11.76 7.49
CA ARG A 423 2.72 -11.10 8.00
C ARG A 423 2.84 -10.99 9.53
N GLY A 424 1.87 -11.53 10.27
CA GLY A 424 1.88 -11.49 11.74
C GLY A 424 1.30 -10.20 12.32
N ARG A 425 1.10 -10.22 13.64
CA ARG A 425 0.34 -9.21 14.40
C ARG A 425 1.24 -8.37 15.30
N LEU A 426 0.90 -7.11 15.54
CA LEU A 426 1.73 -6.15 16.28
C LEU A 426 1.53 -6.27 17.80
N LYS A 427 2.56 -6.70 18.53
CA LYS A 427 2.49 -6.82 19.99
C LYS A 427 2.96 -5.52 20.66
N LEU A 428 2.00 -4.60 20.83
CA LEU A 428 2.27 -3.27 21.38
C LEU A 428 2.29 -3.21 22.91
N ILE A 429 1.61 -4.15 23.59
CA ILE A 429 1.47 -4.19 25.04
C ILE A 429 1.88 -5.58 25.55
N ALA A 430 2.80 -5.62 26.52
CA ALA A 430 3.20 -6.87 27.17
C ALA A 430 2.02 -7.47 27.96
N GLY A 431 1.80 -8.78 27.80
CA GLY A 431 0.70 -9.49 28.46
C GLY A 431 -0.69 -9.27 27.85
N ARG A 432 -0.80 -8.62 26.69
CA ARG A 432 -2.03 -8.56 25.89
C ARG A 432 -1.87 -9.30 24.56
N GLU A 433 -3.00 -9.61 23.95
CA GLU A 433 -3.05 -10.08 22.57
C GLU A 433 -2.43 -9.03 21.62
N PRO A 434 -1.73 -9.47 20.56
CA PRO A 434 -1.28 -8.59 19.50
C PRO A 434 -2.44 -7.93 18.74
N GLU A 435 -2.17 -6.78 18.13
CA GLU A 435 -3.14 -6.01 17.34
C GLU A 435 -3.04 -6.35 15.84
N ASN A 436 -4.17 -6.25 15.15
CA ASN A 436 -4.19 -6.26 13.69
C ASN A 436 -3.78 -4.88 13.15
N TRP A 437 -3.12 -4.89 12.00
CA TRP A 437 -2.72 -3.73 11.25
C TRP A 437 -3.06 -3.86 9.76
N THR A 438 -3.30 -2.71 9.15
CA THR A 438 -3.65 -2.53 7.75
C THR A 438 -2.55 -1.74 7.06
N SER A 439 -2.23 -2.13 5.83
CA SER A 439 -1.30 -1.47 4.94
C SER A 439 -2.06 -0.67 3.88
N GLY A 440 -1.54 0.50 3.51
CA GLY A 440 -2.09 1.31 2.43
C GLY A 440 -1.02 1.93 1.53
N VAL A 441 -1.48 2.46 0.39
CA VAL A 441 -0.68 3.17 -0.61
C VAL A 441 -1.08 4.64 -0.64
N ASP A 442 -0.12 5.56 -0.79
CA ASP A 442 -0.33 7.01 -0.97
C ASP A 442 -1.23 7.25 -2.19
N LEU A 443 -2.41 7.83 -1.95
CA LEU A 443 -3.41 8.04 -3.00
C LEU A 443 -2.97 9.13 -3.98
N GLY A 444 -2.32 10.21 -3.51
CA GLY A 444 -1.91 11.31 -4.38
C GLY A 444 -0.90 10.82 -5.40
N ARG A 445 0.12 10.10 -4.94
CA ARG A 445 1.14 9.51 -5.81
C ARG A 445 0.58 8.43 -6.74
N LEU A 446 -0.39 7.64 -6.26
CA LEU A 446 -1.05 6.63 -7.10
C LEU A 446 -1.91 7.26 -8.19
N LEU A 447 -2.65 8.33 -7.89
CA LEU A 447 -3.42 9.10 -8.87
C LEU A 447 -2.49 9.75 -9.89
N ASP A 448 -1.34 10.30 -9.48
CA ASP A 448 -0.36 10.87 -10.41
C ASP A 448 0.28 9.80 -11.32
N LEU A 449 0.65 8.65 -10.77
CA LEU A 449 1.20 7.51 -11.51
C LEU A 449 0.20 6.90 -12.51
N LEU A 450 -1.10 6.95 -12.21
CA LEU A 450 -2.17 6.53 -13.10
C LEU A 450 -2.77 7.69 -13.92
N GLU A 451 -2.21 8.90 -13.84
CA GLU A 451 -2.69 10.12 -14.51
C GLU A 451 -4.21 10.35 -14.34
N LEU A 452 -4.66 10.41 -13.08
CA LEU A 452 -6.06 10.53 -12.68
C LEU A 452 -6.31 11.77 -11.81
N ASP A 453 -7.49 12.36 -11.94
CA ASP A 453 -8.01 13.34 -10.99
C ASP A 453 -9.16 12.77 -10.17
N LEU A 454 -9.16 13.03 -8.87
CA LEU A 454 -10.24 12.65 -7.96
C LEU A 454 -11.47 13.55 -8.21
N ILE A 455 -12.65 12.94 -8.36
CA ILE A 455 -13.93 13.64 -8.39
C ILE A 455 -14.51 13.63 -6.97
N THR A 456 -14.73 14.81 -6.37
CA THR A 456 -15.13 14.95 -4.96
C THR A 456 -16.59 15.33 -4.75
N SER A 457 -17.28 15.77 -5.81
CA SER A 457 -18.69 16.18 -5.75
C SER A 457 -19.50 15.68 -6.95
N ASN A 458 -20.82 15.49 -6.76
CA ASN A 458 -21.71 15.08 -7.85
C ASN A 458 -21.81 16.16 -8.95
N HIS A 459 -21.55 17.43 -8.62
CA HIS A 459 -21.46 18.51 -9.62
C HIS A 459 -20.21 18.36 -10.51
N GLU A 460 -19.04 18.03 -9.94
CA GLU A 460 -17.84 17.69 -10.71
C GLU A 460 -18.06 16.44 -11.58
N LEU A 461 -18.77 15.44 -11.05
CA LEU A 461 -19.12 14.22 -11.77
C LEU A 461 -20.01 14.51 -13.01
N GLU A 462 -21.06 15.31 -12.84
CA GLU A 462 -21.91 15.77 -13.95
C GLU A 462 -21.12 16.56 -14.99
N ALA A 463 -20.21 17.44 -14.55
CA ALA A 463 -19.38 18.24 -15.44
C ALA A 463 -18.43 17.36 -16.27
N ALA A 464 -17.73 16.43 -15.62
CA ALA A 464 -16.81 15.49 -16.28
C ALA A 464 -17.56 14.56 -17.26
N ALA A 465 -18.74 14.07 -16.89
CA ALA A 465 -19.58 13.24 -17.78
C ALA A 465 -20.10 14.01 -19.01
N ARG A 466 -20.40 15.31 -18.87
CA ARG A 466 -20.75 16.18 -20.01
C ARG A 466 -19.55 16.44 -20.91
N GLU A 467 -18.38 16.69 -20.33
CA GLU A 467 -17.12 16.91 -21.06
C GLU A 467 -16.73 15.69 -21.90
N GLN A 468 -16.75 14.49 -21.31
CA GLN A 468 -16.49 13.22 -22.01
C GLN A 468 -17.42 13.05 -23.23
N ARG A 469 -18.73 13.29 -23.09
CA ARG A 469 -19.70 13.20 -24.20
C ARG A 469 -19.38 14.19 -25.33
N ASN A 470 -19.03 15.42 -25.00
CA ASN A 470 -18.68 16.44 -25.99
C ASN A 470 -17.39 16.08 -26.75
N THR A 471 -16.38 15.55 -26.05
CA THR A 471 -15.12 15.08 -26.66
C THR A 471 -15.38 13.91 -27.62
N SER A 472 -16.20 12.94 -27.22
CA SER A 472 -16.59 11.80 -28.07
C SER A 472 -17.32 12.25 -29.35
N LEU A 473 -18.27 13.19 -29.26
CA LEU A 473 -18.96 13.75 -30.44
C LEU A 473 -17.99 14.48 -31.38
N THR A 474 -17.08 15.29 -30.81
CA THR A 474 -16.09 16.04 -31.61
C THR A 474 -15.11 15.11 -32.33
N ALA A 475 -14.74 13.98 -31.71
CA ALA A 475 -13.91 12.95 -32.34
C ALA A 475 -14.61 12.31 -33.55
N LEU A 476 -15.90 11.97 -33.41
CA LEU A 476 -16.71 11.37 -34.49
C LEU A 476 -16.86 12.32 -35.69
N ASP A 477 -17.18 13.60 -35.46
CA ASP A 477 -17.29 14.60 -36.53
C ASP A 477 -15.95 14.83 -37.27
N SER A 478 -14.82 14.71 -36.56
CA SER A 478 -13.48 14.85 -37.17
C SER A 478 -13.15 13.73 -38.16
N THR A 479 -13.73 12.54 -38.00
CA THR A 479 -13.53 11.40 -38.92
C THR A 479 -14.40 11.43 -40.18
N VAL A 480 -15.34 12.36 -40.30
CA VAL A 480 -16.28 12.45 -41.44
C VAL A 480 -15.86 13.51 -42.49
N SER A 481 -14.82 14.31 -42.25
CA SER A 481 -14.41 15.42 -43.12
C SER A 481 -13.05 15.26 -43.80
N GLN A 482 -12.78 14.12 -44.46
CA GLN A 482 -11.82 14.04 -45.58
C GLN A 482 -12.30 13.11 -46.70
N SER A 483 -13.32 13.54 -47.43
CA SER A 483 -13.57 13.07 -48.81
C SER A 483 -13.83 14.27 -49.73
N SER A 484 -12.85 14.60 -50.57
CA SER A 484 -13.01 15.63 -51.60
C SER A 484 -14.11 15.24 -52.59
N PRO A 485 -14.92 16.18 -53.12
CA PRO A 485 -15.91 15.87 -54.13
C PRO A 485 -15.23 15.50 -55.47
N PRO A 486 -15.76 14.53 -56.24
CA PRO A 486 -15.26 14.22 -57.58
C PRO A 486 -15.76 15.25 -58.62
N ASP A 487 -14.91 15.54 -59.61
CA ASP A 487 -15.23 16.45 -60.71
C ASP A 487 -16.34 15.90 -61.65
N PRO A 488 -17.20 16.76 -62.22
CA PRO A 488 -18.27 16.34 -63.11
C PRO A 488 -17.81 16.12 -64.55
N VAL A 489 -18.15 14.96 -65.12
CA VAL A 489 -17.97 14.62 -66.56
C VAL A 489 -19.34 14.29 -67.17
N PRO A 490 -19.69 14.80 -68.37
CA PRO A 490 -21.07 14.76 -68.87
C PRO A 490 -21.43 13.52 -69.71
N SER A 491 -22.65 13.00 -69.44
CA SER A 491 -23.61 12.33 -70.34
C SER A 491 -23.14 11.21 -71.30
N GLY A 492 -23.64 9.99 -71.08
CA GLY A 492 -23.62 8.88 -72.04
C GLY A 492 -24.72 7.86 -71.77
N ASP A 493 -25.50 7.54 -72.80
CA ASP A 493 -26.72 6.71 -72.87
C ASP A 493 -26.75 5.33 -72.12
N LYS A 494 -27.93 5.04 -71.54
CA LYS A 494 -28.71 3.76 -71.56
C LYS A 494 -28.49 2.58 -70.60
N GLN A 495 -29.66 2.12 -70.15
CA GLN A 495 -30.15 0.78 -69.79
C GLN A 495 -30.06 0.24 -68.35
N ASP A 496 -31.27 -0.14 -67.92
CA ASP A 496 -31.74 -0.94 -66.78
C ASP A 496 -30.78 -2.04 -66.26
N GLU A 497 -30.74 -2.22 -64.93
CA GLU A 497 -31.41 -3.37 -64.29
C GLU A 497 -31.64 -3.16 -62.78
N ASN A 498 -32.55 -3.95 -62.21
CA ASN A 498 -33.26 -3.68 -60.96
C ASN A 498 -32.76 -4.58 -59.81
N PHE A 499 -32.60 -4.08 -58.57
CA PHE A 499 -32.64 -4.90 -57.35
C PHE A 499 -32.92 -4.05 -56.09
N GLU A 500 -34.01 -4.37 -55.37
CA GLU A 500 -34.39 -3.77 -54.09
C GLU A 500 -33.67 -4.43 -52.89
N PRO A 501 -33.36 -3.69 -51.81
CA PRO A 501 -32.94 -4.28 -50.54
C PRO A 501 -34.12 -4.75 -49.69
N PHE A 502 -34.02 -5.97 -49.13
CA PHE A 502 -35.02 -6.59 -48.26
C PHE A 502 -35.19 -5.85 -46.90
N ILE A 503 -36.44 -5.70 -46.46
CA ILE A 503 -36.82 -5.25 -45.10
C ILE A 503 -37.62 -6.39 -44.41
N PRO A 504 -37.17 -6.92 -43.26
CA PRO A 504 -37.99 -7.78 -42.40
C PRO A 504 -38.90 -6.95 -41.46
N PRO A 505 -40.10 -7.44 -41.10
CA PRO A 505 -41.18 -6.59 -40.60
C PRO A 505 -41.22 -6.39 -39.07
N GLU A 506 -41.86 -5.29 -38.67
CA GLU A 506 -42.32 -5.01 -37.31
C GLU A 506 -43.42 -6.00 -36.86
N PHE A 507 -43.52 -6.21 -35.55
CA PHE A 507 -44.72 -6.78 -34.91
C PHE A 507 -45.17 -5.85 -33.77
N HIS A 508 -46.37 -5.31 -33.90
CA HIS A 508 -47.06 -4.53 -32.86
C HIS A 508 -48.25 -5.33 -32.30
N ILE A 509 -48.45 -5.27 -30.98
CA ILE A 509 -49.76 -5.41 -30.33
C ILE A 509 -49.84 -4.35 -29.21
N GLU A 510 -50.99 -3.70 -29.09
CA GLU A 510 -51.23 -2.53 -28.24
C GLU A 510 -51.75 -2.83 -26.81
N GLU A 511 -51.50 -1.85 -25.95
CA GLU A 511 -52.26 -1.39 -24.77
C GLU A 511 -52.56 -2.27 -23.53
N ALA A 512 -51.89 -1.87 -22.45
CA ALA A 512 -52.47 -1.34 -21.20
C ALA A 512 -53.18 -2.25 -20.17
N ILE A 513 -52.61 -2.28 -18.95
CA ILE A 513 -53.29 -2.17 -17.64
C ILE A 513 -52.32 -1.52 -16.63
N LYS A 514 -52.84 -0.73 -15.68
CA LYS A 514 -52.07 0.00 -14.63
C LYS A 514 -51.92 -0.82 -13.33
N PRO A 515 -50.99 -0.46 -12.42
CA PRO A 515 -50.44 -1.40 -11.42
C PRO A 515 -51.19 -1.42 -10.08
N THR A 516 -50.97 -2.50 -9.31
CA THR A 516 -51.01 -2.52 -7.83
C THR A 516 -49.96 -3.51 -7.29
N PRO A 517 -49.45 -3.33 -6.05
CA PRO A 517 -48.33 -4.10 -5.54
C PRO A 517 -48.78 -5.27 -4.65
N GLU A 518 -48.20 -6.44 -4.82
CA GLU A 518 -48.30 -7.53 -3.83
C GLU A 518 -47.01 -8.35 -3.75
N VAL A 519 -46.76 -8.89 -2.57
CA VAL A 519 -45.49 -9.51 -2.16
C VAL A 519 -45.52 -11.00 -2.48
N GLU A 520 -44.58 -11.49 -3.29
CA GLU A 520 -44.30 -12.92 -3.39
C GLU A 520 -42.83 -13.23 -3.10
N GLU A 521 -42.59 -13.89 -1.96
CA GLU A 521 -41.33 -14.56 -1.69
C GLU A 521 -41.19 -15.75 -2.65
N HIS A 522 -40.06 -15.83 -3.36
CA HIS A 522 -39.73 -16.98 -4.20
C HIS A 522 -38.43 -17.63 -3.72
N LEU A 523 -38.59 -18.55 -2.76
CA LEU A 523 -37.57 -19.53 -2.39
C LEU A 523 -37.23 -20.39 -3.62
N PHE A 524 -36.00 -20.30 -4.11
CA PHE A 524 -35.50 -21.22 -5.14
C PHE A 524 -34.24 -21.98 -4.71
N LEU A 525 -34.21 -23.23 -5.17
CA LEU A 525 -33.35 -24.31 -4.66
C LEU A 525 -31.93 -24.21 -5.23
N ALA A 526 -30.93 -24.41 -4.37
CA ALA A 526 -29.55 -24.56 -4.82
C ALA A 526 -29.37 -25.89 -5.60
N PRO A 527 -28.65 -25.89 -6.74
CA PRO A 527 -28.34 -27.12 -7.45
C PRO A 527 -27.22 -27.87 -6.72
N LEU A 528 -27.55 -29.07 -6.21
CA LEU A 528 -26.58 -30.06 -5.77
C LEU A 528 -25.77 -30.57 -6.97
N SER A 529 -24.45 -30.44 -6.92
CA SER A 529 -23.53 -31.25 -7.73
C SER A 529 -22.74 -32.19 -6.84
N ILE A 530 -22.69 -33.45 -7.28
CA ILE A 530 -22.23 -34.61 -6.53
C ILE A 530 -20.72 -34.78 -6.73
N ASN A 531 -20.00 -35.10 -5.65
CA ASN A 531 -18.85 -36.00 -5.75
C ASN A 531 -18.69 -36.78 -4.43
N GLU A 532 -18.93 -38.09 -4.49
CA GLU A 532 -18.66 -39.00 -3.39
C GLU A 532 -17.17 -39.31 -3.30
N SER A 533 -16.64 -39.31 -2.07
CA SER A 533 -15.52 -40.19 -1.70
C SER A 533 -15.63 -40.52 -0.22
N THR A 534 -16.02 -41.76 0.07
CA THR A 534 -16.31 -42.26 1.42
C THR A 534 -15.05 -42.47 2.28
N SER A 535 -15.12 -42.15 3.59
CA SER A 535 -14.78 -43.15 4.63
C SER A 535 -15.13 -42.75 6.08
N SER A 536 -15.71 -43.71 6.80
CA SER A 536 -15.68 -43.94 8.25
C SER A 536 -16.19 -42.88 9.26
N VAL A 537 -17.52 -42.88 9.47
CA VAL A 537 -18.16 -43.40 10.71
C VAL A 537 -17.64 -42.93 12.09
N SER A 538 -18.38 -41.97 12.66
CA SER A 538 -18.83 -41.81 14.07
C SER A 538 -17.99 -42.30 15.27
N LYS A 539 -17.74 -41.37 16.21
CA LYS A 539 -18.07 -41.39 17.66
C LYS A 539 -17.63 -40.02 18.23
N GLY A 540 -18.30 -39.34 19.15
CA GLY A 540 -19.43 -39.70 20.01
C GLY A 540 -19.09 -39.37 21.47
N GLN A 541 -19.51 -38.18 21.95
CA GLN A 541 -19.43 -37.68 23.34
C GLN A 541 -18.00 -37.49 23.92
N LYS A 542 -17.68 -36.42 24.67
CA LYS A 542 -18.33 -35.99 25.92
C LYS A 542 -18.09 -34.49 26.23
N LYS A 543 -19.08 -33.86 26.86
CA LYS A 543 -18.88 -32.66 27.69
C LYS A 543 -18.09 -33.03 28.95
N HIS A 544 -17.16 -32.18 29.38
CA HIS A 544 -16.86 -31.98 30.79
C HIS A 544 -16.75 -30.48 31.07
N LYS A 545 -17.60 -30.02 32.00
CA LYS A 545 -17.56 -28.69 32.62
C LYS A 545 -17.22 -28.97 34.09
N VAL A 546 -16.21 -28.29 34.62
CA VAL A 546 -15.98 -28.16 36.07
C VAL A 546 -15.57 -26.72 36.28
N ASP A 547 -16.33 -26.02 37.12
CA ASP A 547 -16.10 -24.64 37.50
C ASP A 547 -15.16 -24.55 38.72
N ASP A 548 -14.81 -23.31 39.06
CA ASP A 548 -14.25 -22.84 40.34
C ASP A 548 -12.83 -23.27 40.76
N LEU A 549 -11.99 -22.26 40.98
CA LEU A 549 -11.70 -21.81 42.35
C LEU A 549 -11.13 -20.39 42.38
N VAL A 550 -11.75 -19.52 43.17
CA VAL A 550 -11.26 -18.17 43.49
C VAL A 550 -10.64 -18.18 44.89
N ALA A 551 -9.50 -17.47 45.01
CA ALA A 551 -8.96 -16.79 46.19
C ALA A 551 -7.54 -17.24 46.60
N LEU A 552 -6.57 -16.32 46.44
CA LEU A 552 -5.85 -15.73 47.58
C LEU A 552 -5.11 -14.46 47.13
N LYS A 553 -4.72 -13.62 48.11
CA LYS A 553 -4.37 -12.21 47.91
C LYS A 553 -3.07 -11.89 48.65
N ASN A 554 -2.14 -11.19 47.98
CA ASN A 554 -0.91 -10.55 48.48
C ASN A 554 0.19 -11.45 49.11
N SER A 555 1.39 -11.46 48.53
CA SER A 555 2.56 -10.69 49.05
C SER A 555 3.84 -10.90 48.23
N SER A 556 4.55 -9.78 47.96
CA SER A 556 6.01 -9.59 47.75
C SER A 556 6.92 -10.73 47.23
N ASP A 557 7.65 -10.38 46.15
CA ASP A 557 9.11 -10.44 45.95
C ASP A 557 9.96 -11.70 46.25
N GLU A 558 11.10 -11.71 45.55
CA GLU A 558 12.21 -12.68 45.56
C GLU A 558 12.02 -13.95 44.71
N GLU A 559 13.17 -14.42 44.23
CA GLU A 559 13.30 -15.35 43.11
C GLU A 559 13.01 -16.79 43.54
N ASP A 560 12.34 -17.57 42.68
CA ASP A 560 12.58 -19.01 42.72
C ASP A 560 12.55 -19.66 41.33
N SER A 561 13.47 -20.60 41.16
CA SER A 561 13.87 -21.15 39.86
C SER A 561 13.09 -22.42 39.51
N VAL A 562 12.56 -22.50 38.29
CA VAL A 562 12.03 -23.76 37.74
C VAL A 562 12.59 -24.00 36.35
N SER A 563 13.37 -25.08 36.25
CA SER A 563 14.03 -25.57 35.04
C SER A 563 13.06 -26.33 34.12
N LEU A 564 13.43 -26.50 32.84
CA LEU A 564 13.01 -27.66 32.07
C LEU A 564 14.00 -27.99 30.93
N HIS A 565 14.10 -29.28 30.60
CA HIS A 565 15.09 -29.87 29.70
C HIS A 565 14.99 -29.41 28.24
N LEU A 566 16.14 -29.36 27.56
CA LEU A 566 16.19 -29.56 26.11
C LEU A 566 15.81 -31.01 25.78
N GLY A 567 14.77 -31.19 24.97
CA GLY A 567 14.51 -32.47 24.31
C GLY A 567 15.39 -32.61 23.07
N GLU A 568 16.24 -33.65 23.03
CA GLU A 568 17.10 -33.93 21.89
C GLU A 568 16.31 -34.34 20.62
N PRO A 569 16.87 -34.09 19.41
CA PRO A 569 16.12 -34.16 18.16
C PRO A 569 15.89 -35.60 17.68
N LYS A 570 14.66 -35.89 17.22
CA LYS A 570 14.36 -37.15 16.50
C LYS A 570 14.85 -37.09 15.05
N PRO A 571 15.53 -38.13 14.52
CA PRO A 571 16.06 -38.13 13.16
C PRO A 571 14.95 -38.28 12.10
N LYS A 572 15.14 -37.61 10.95
CA LYS A 572 14.27 -37.72 9.77
C LYS A 572 14.40 -39.12 9.14
N LYS A 573 13.28 -39.76 8.80
CA LYS A 573 13.26 -40.96 7.94
C LYS A 573 13.43 -40.56 6.46
N PRO A 574 14.10 -41.37 5.63
CA PRO A 574 14.18 -41.14 4.19
C PRO A 574 12.83 -41.44 3.51
N LYS A 575 12.59 -40.79 2.38
CA LYS A 575 11.43 -41.07 1.52
C LYS A 575 11.72 -42.28 0.62
N PHE A 576 10.74 -43.16 0.52
CA PHE A 576 10.36 -43.89 -0.70
C PHE A 576 8.86 -43.70 -0.87
#